data_AF-A0A935WE86-F1
#
_entry.id   AF-A0A935WE86-F1
#
_cell.length_a   1.000
_cell.length_b   1.000
_cell.length_c   1.000
_cell.angle_alpha   90.00
_cell.angle_beta   90.00
_cell.angle_gamma   90.00
#
_symmetry.space_group_name_H-M   'P 1'
#
loop_
_entity.id
_entity.type
_entity.pdbx_description
1 polymer ?
#
loop_
_entity_poly.entity_id
_entity_poly.type
_entity_poly.pdbx_seq_one_letter_code
_entity_poly.pdbx_strand_id
1 'polypeptide(L)'
;MPRLQLSRAALVLVVAAAACSPRASDRPDRGDTGMGAGGDMPSTDVRPDDSVRAPGDTGGMGTGAPAQDTLASGPLAVKGIMLGSAVTPDKLISSPKTTFAPTDTFHISVNLTGKSEGAKITARWIYEGGQGGRKVLHESSETIPPGEGAVAEFHISPGQPWPAGRYTVRVMLDGENAGERAFTVQ
;
A
#
# COMPACT_ATOMS: atom_id res chain seq x y z
N MET A 1 -38.43 12.60 2.47
CA MET A 1 -37.59 13.06 3.59
C MET A 1 -36.43 13.86 3.03
N PRO A 2 -36.44 15.21 3.08
CA PRO A 2 -35.38 16.02 2.49
C PRO A 2 -34.17 16.12 3.44
N ARG A 3 -33.00 15.67 2.98
CA ARG A 3 -31.72 15.84 3.67
C ARG A 3 -31.27 17.29 3.53
N LEU A 4 -31.33 18.05 4.63
CA LEU A 4 -30.71 19.36 4.77
C LEU A 4 -29.19 19.21 4.60
N GLN A 5 -28.65 19.66 3.46
CA GLN A 5 -27.22 19.85 3.27
C GLN A 5 -26.83 21.14 4.00
N LEU A 6 -26.05 20.96 5.08
CA LEU A 6 -25.64 22.00 6.01
C LEU A 6 -24.68 22.98 5.33
N SER A 7 -25.02 24.26 5.44
CA SER A 7 -24.39 25.40 4.79
C SER A 7 -22.89 25.54 5.03
N ARG A 8 -22.25 26.00 3.96
CA ARG A 8 -20.92 26.60 3.87
C ARG A 8 -20.59 27.48 5.08
N ALA A 9 -19.48 27.20 5.74
CA ALA A 9 -18.79 28.17 6.58
C ALA A 9 -17.31 28.21 6.16
N ALA A 10 -16.99 29.21 5.34
CA ALA A 10 -15.62 29.62 5.09
C ALA A 10 -15.13 30.36 6.34
N LEU A 11 -14.09 29.84 6.98
CA LEU A 11 -13.31 30.58 7.97
C LEU A 11 -11.91 30.76 7.40
N VAL A 12 -11.66 31.95 6.87
CA VAL A 12 -10.34 32.45 6.51
C VAL A 12 -9.66 32.89 7.80
N LEU A 13 -8.61 32.19 8.22
CA LEU A 13 -7.70 32.68 9.25
C LEU A 13 -6.37 33.03 8.58
N VAL A 14 -6.08 34.32 8.51
CA VAL A 14 -4.77 34.87 8.14
C VAL A 14 -3.90 34.82 9.40
N VAL A 15 -2.78 34.11 9.36
CA VAL A 15 -1.66 34.27 10.29
C VAL A 15 -0.41 34.51 9.49
N ALA A 16 0.17 35.70 9.66
CA ALA A 16 1.46 36.12 9.13
C ALA A 16 2.45 36.28 10.29
N ALA A 17 3.60 35.62 10.20
CA ALA A 17 4.86 35.94 10.88
C ALA A 17 5.97 35.05 10.26
N ALA A 18 6.83 35.57 9.39
CA ALA A 18 8.05 36.35 9.66
C ALA A 18 9.31 35.48 9.93
N ALA A 19 10.17 35.46 8.89
CA ALA A 19 11.64 35.50 8.89
C ALA A 19 12.49 34.46 9.67
N CYS A 20 13.30 33.69 8.92
CA CYS A 20 14.78 33.72 8.87
C CYS A 20 15.38 32.34 8.52
N SER A 21 15.93 32.21 7.31
CA SER A 21 17.06 31.31 7.00
C SER A 21 18.38 32.10 7.18
N PRO A 22 19.59 31.53 7.03
CA PRO A 22 20.06 30.14 7.10
C PRO A 22 21.22 29.97 8.12
N ARG A 23 21.65 28.73 8.45
CA ARG A 23 23.02 28.52 8.95
C ARG A 23 23.65 27.26 8.38
N ALA A 24 24.82 27.50 7.79
CA ALA A 24 25.77 26.57 7.24
C ALA A 24 26.49 25.72 8.30
N SER A 25 27.42 24.89 7.80
CA SER A 25 28.33 23.96 8.46
C SER A 25 27.75 22.54 8.52
N ASP A 26 28.42 21.49 8.05
CA ASP A 26 29.85 21.28 8.00
C ASP A 26 30.20 20.19 6.97
N ARG A 27 31.33 20.39 6.29
CA ARG A 27 31.94 19.44 5.35
C ARG A 27 33.10 18.79 6.11
N PRO A 28 33.23 17.45 6.05
CA PRO A 28 34.57 16.88 6.08
C PRO A 28 34.92 16.22 4.75
N ASP A 29 36.22 16.23 4.57
CA ASP A 29 37.05 15.92 3.41
C ASP A 29 37.62 14.49 3.53
N ARG A 30 38.08 13.97 2.38
CA ARG A 30 39.10 12.93 2.17
C ARG A 30 38.80 11.43 2.29
N GLY A 31 39.41 10.73 1.33
CA GLY A 31 39.67 9.28 1.26
C GLY A 31 39.44 8.78 -0.16
N ASP A 32 40.23 9.18 -1.15
CA ASP A 32 41.53 8.61 -1.54
C ASP A 32 41.49 7.09 -1.86
N THR A 33 41.52 6.82 -3.15
CA THR A 33 42.39 5.86 -3.87
C THR A 33 42.54 4.43 -3.34
N GLY A 34 42.14 3.47 -4.18
CA GLY A 34 42.46 2.06 -4.01
C GLY A 34 42.27 1.26 -5.31
N MET A 35 43.15 1.50 -6.28
CA MET A 35 43.32 0.63 -7.45
C MET A 35 44.34 -0.46 -7.11
N GLY A 36 43.93 -1.72 -7.17
CA GLY A 36 44.78 -2.88 -6.90
C GLY A 36 44.50 -3.98 -7.92
N ALA A 37 45.41 -4.12 -8.88
CA ALA A 37 45.48 -5.21 -9.84
C ALA A 37 46.38 -6.34 -9.31
N GLY A 38 46.16 -7.55 -9.81
CA GLY A 38 47.14 -8.63 -9.81
C GLY A 38 46.71 -9.88 -9.03
N GLY A 39 46.70 -11.03 -9.70
CA GLY A 39 46.43 -12.31 -9.04
C GLY A 39 46.09 -13.44 -10.02
N ASP A 40 46.99 -13.73 -10.95
CA ASP A 40 47.05 -14.95 -11.73
C ASP A 40 47.03 -16.20 -10.84
N MET A 41 46.27 -17.24 -11.22
CA MET A 41 46.67 -18.64 -11.05
C MET A 41 45.76 -19.58 -11.86
N PRO A 42 46.31 -20.30 -12.87
CA PRO A 42 45.76 -21.54 -13.36
C PRO A 42 46.48 -22.73 -12.70
N SER A 43 45.74 -23.75 -12.25
CA SER A 43 46.25 -25.11 -12.12
C SER A 43 45.10 -26.12 -12.06
N THR A 44 44.98 -26.83 -13.19
CA THR A 44 44.65 -28.25 -13.30
C THR A 44 45.31 -29.11 -12.23
N ASP A 45 44.57 -30.08 -11.66
CA ASP A 45 44.87 -31.53 -11.63
C ASP A 45 43.81 -32.26 -10.76
N VAL A 46 42.98 -33.19 -11.29
CA VAL A 46 43.11 -34.67 -11.12
C VAL A 46 42.45 -35.16 -9.81
N ARG A 47 41.61 -36.20 -9.72
CA ARG A 47 41.35 -37.44 -10.50
C ARG A 47 39.97 -38.03 -10.08
N PRO A 48 39.41 -39.04 -10.80
CA PRO A 48 38.23 -39.79 -10.40
C PRO A 48 38.62 -41.04 -9.57
N ASP A 49 37.78 -41.42 -8.60
CA ASP A 49 37.74 -42.81 -8.12
C ASP A 49 36.33 -43.18 -7.67
N ASP A 50 35.85 -44.22 -8.32
CA ASP A 50 34.64 -45.00 -8.09
C ASP A 50 34.91 -45.97 -6.94
N SER A 51 34.03 -46.04 -5.92
CA SER A 51 33.85 -47.25 -5.11
C SER A 51 32.64 -47.18 -4.15
N VAL A 52 31.50 -47.66 -4.68
CA VAL A 52 30.58 -48.67 -4.11
C VAL A 52 29.99 -48.52 -2.68
N ARG A 53 28.64 -48.44 -2.56
CA ARG A 53 27.71 -49.51 -2.07
C ARG A 53 26.27 -48.97 -1.84
N ALA A 54 25.30 -49.87 -2.03
CA ALA A 54 23.86 -49.66 -2.23
C ALA A 54 23.00 -49.64 -0.93
N PRO A 55 21.68 -49.96 -1.01
CA PRO A 55 20.53 -49.07 -0.91
C PRO A 55 19.89 -49.00 0.48
N GLY A 56 19.16 -47.92 0.76
CA GLY A 56 18.33 -47.78 1.96
C GLY A 56 17.12 -46.91 1.67
N ASP A 57 15.97 -47.57 1.50
CA ASP A 57 14.64 -46.99 1.69
C ASP A 57 14.59 -46.29 3.04
N THR A 58 14.14 -45.03 3.10
CA THR A 58 13.30 -44.48 4.18
C THR A 58 12.95 -43.03 3.84
N GLY A 59 11.65 -42.77 3.72
CA GLY A 59 11.07 -41.53 4.25
C GLY A 59 11.01 -40.36 3.28
N GLY A 60 9.84 -40.16 2.70
CA GLY A 60 9.50 -38.90 2.04
C GLY A 60 9.74 -37.69 2.95
N MET A 61 10.32 -36.66 2.39
CA MET A 61 10.18 -35.30 2.90
C MET A 61 9.39 -34.53 1.87
N GLY A 62 8.23 -34.09 2.34
CA GLY A 62 7.10 -33.75 1.52
C GLY A 62 7.38 -32.63 0.54
N THR A 63 6.64 -32.70 -0.55
CA THR A 63 6.02 -31.55 -1.18
C THR A 63 5.46 -30.64 -0.09
N GLY A 64 6.26 -29.69 0.38
CA GLY A 64 5.79 -28.53 1.10
C GLY A 64 5.03 -27.67 0.11
N ALA A 65 3.80 -28.07 -0.21
CA ALA A 65 2.81 -27.15 -0.71
C ALA A 65 2.80 -25.95 0.26
N PRO A 66 2.91 -24.70 -0.21
CA PRO A 66 2.58 -23.58 0.66
C PRO A 66 1.18 -23.88 1.19
N ALA A 67 1.04 -23.93 2.51
CA ALA A 67 -0.23 -24.16 3.17
C ALA A 67 -1.23 -23.14 2.63
N GLN A 68 -2.02 -23.57 1.65
CA GLN A 68 -3.16 -22.82 1.19
C GLN A 68 -4.21 -22.97 2.29
N ASP A 69 -4.56 -21.83 2.86
CA ASP A 69 -5.84 -21.62 3.51
C ASP A 69 -6.04 -22.41 4.80
N THR A 70 -5.20 -22.13 5.81
CA THR A 70 -5.72 -22.15 7.18
C THR A 70 -6.87 -21.16 7.22
N LEU A 71 -8.08 -21.72 7.25
CA LEU A 71 -9.37 -21.07 7.45
C LEU A 71 -9.20 -19.75 8.17
N ALA A 72 -9.57 -18.66 7.50
CA ALA A 72 -9.58 -17.34 8.10
C ALA A 72 -10.69 -17.26 9.16
N SER A 73 -10.51 -17.94 10.29
CA SER A 73 -11.30 -17.83 11.52
C SER A 73 -10.62 -16.86 12.51
N GLY A 74 -9.89 -15.88 11.98
CA GLY A 74 -9.35 -14.75 12.76
C GLY A 74 -10.32 -13.57 12.78
N PRO A 75 -10.05 -12.56 13.64
CA PRO A 75 -10.79 -11.30 13.61
C PRO A 75 -10.69 -10.66 12.23
N LEU A 76 -11.71 -9.91 11.84
CA LEU A 76 -11.74 -9.21 10.56
C LEU A 76 -10.50 -8.30 10.43
N ALA A 77 -9.75 -8.47 9.34
CA ALA A 77 -8.56 -7.69 9.06
C ALA A 77 -8.47 -7.36 7.58
N VAL A 78 -7.74 -6.29 7.25
CA VAL A 78 -7.39 -5.96 5.87
C VAL A 78 -6.24 -6.85 5.41
N LYS A 79 -6.51 -7.75 4.47
CA LYS A 79 -5.49 -8.58 3.81
C LYS A 79 -4.66 -7.77 2.83
N GLY A 80 -5.29 -6.84 2.11
CA GLY A 80 -4.60 -6.00 1.14
C GLY A 80 -5.46 -4.89 0.58
N ILE A 81 -4.80 -3.80 0.18
CA ILE A 81 -5.43 -2.65 -0.47
C ILE A 81 -4.77 -2.50 -1.84
N MET A 82 -5.56 -2.64 -2.89
CA MET A 82 -5.17 -2.42 -4.28
C MET A 82 -5.79 -1.14 -4.79
N LEU A 83 -5.02 -0.38 -5.57
CA LEU A 83 -5.44 0.88 -6.16
C LEU A 83 -5.36 0.75 -7.69
N GLY A 84 -6.31 1.34 -8.41
CA GLY A 84 -6.28 1.30 -9.87
C GLY A 84 -7.34 2.16 -10.53
N SER A 85 -7.42 2.02 -11.86
CA SER A 85 -8.36 2.78 -12.71
C SER A 85 -9.55 1.96 -13.20
N ALA A 86 -9.58 0.65 -12.92
CA ALA A 86 -10.64 -0.25 -13.34
C ALA A 86 -10.87 -1.36 -12.31
N VAL A 87 -12.15 -1.73 -12.15
CA VAL A 87 -12.63 -2.77 -11.23
C VAL A 87 -13.27 -3.91 -12.02
N THR A 88 -13.11 -5.14 -11.53
CA THR A 88 -13.83 -6.32 -12.03
C THR A 88 -15.22 -6.43 -11.39
N PRO A 89 -16.12 -7.28 -11.92
CA PRO A 89 -17.39 -7.59 -11.26
C PRO A 89 -17.23 -8.13 -9.83
N ASP A 90 -16.09 -8.77 -9.55
CA ASP A 90 -15.72 -9.30 -8.22
C ASP A 90 -15.16 -8.23 -7.27
N LYS A 91 -15.29 -6.93 -7.61
CA LYS A 91 -14.79 -5.81 -6.80
C LYS A 91 -13.26 -5.78 -6.65
N LEU A 92 -12.53 -6.43 -7.53
CA LEU A 92 -11.06 -6.44 -7.56
C LEU A 92 -10.53 -5.43 -8.57
N ILE A 93 -9.30 -4.94 -8.36
CA ILE A 93 -8.65 -4.04 -9.34
C ILE A 93 -8.07 -4.87 -10.49
N SER A 94 -8.52 -4.61 -11.72
CA SER A 94 -7.97 -5.23 -12.94
C SER A 94 -6.78 -4.47 -13.52
N SER A 95 -6.77 -3.15 -13.35
CA SER A 95 -5.71 -2.26 -13.85
C SER A 95 -5.05 -1.53 -12.67
N PRO A 96 -4.09 -2.16 -11.99
CA PRO A 96 -3.43 -1.56 -10.83
C PRO A 96 -2.62 -0.34 -11.24
N LYS A 97 -2.81 0.76 -10.52
CA LYS A 97 -2.18 2.05 -10.80
C LYS A 97 -2.11 2.89 -9.54
N THR A 98 -0.97 3.55 -9.31
CA THR A 98 -0.73 4.46 -8.17
C THR A 98 -0.41 5.88 -8.61
N THR A 99 -0.59 6.17 -9.90
CA THR A 99 -0.40 7.48 -10.51
C THR A 99 -1.62 7.80 -11.34
N PHE A 100 -2.31 8.87 -11.04
CA PHE A 100 -3.58 9.22 -11.68
C PHE A 100 -3.49 10.58 -12.35
N ALA A 101 -4.26 10.77 -13.42
CA ALA A 101 -4.47 12.08 -13.98
C ALA A 101 -5.42 12.90 -13.08
N PRO A 102 -5.39 14.24 -13.15
CA PRO A 102 -6.32 15.10 -12.42
C PRO A 102 -7.80 14.78 -12.68
N THR A 103 -8.13 14.21 -13.84
CA THR A 103 -9.51 13.87 -14.23
C THR A 103 -9.90 12.41 -13.94
N ASP A 104 -8.96 11.60 -13.44
CA ASP A 104 -9.23 10.18 -13.20
C ASP A 104 -10.10 9.97 -11.96
N THR A 105 -10.89 8.89 -11.99
CA THR A 105 -11.56 8.32 -10.82
C THR A 105 -10.58 7.42 -10.08
N PHE A 106 -10.47 7.58 -8.76
CA PHE A 106 -9.65 6.68 -7.96
C PHE A 106 -10.49 5.48 -7.55
N HIS A 107 -10.10 4.28 -7.98
CA HIS A 107 -10.71 3.02 -7.53
C HIS A 107 -9.79 2.30 -6.57
N ILE A 108 -10.37 1.76 -5.50
CA ILE A 108 -9.67 0.97 -4.51
C ILE A 108 -10.44 -0.33 -4.27
N SER A 109 -9.71 -1.43 -4.21
CA SER A 109 -10.23 -2.72 -3.73
C SER A 109 -9.54 -3.05 -2.42
N VAL A 110 -10.36 -3.32 -1.40
CA VAL A 110 -9.92 -3.74 -0.08
C VAL A 110 -10.30 -5.20 0.08
N ASN A 111 -9.30 -6.07 0.09
CA ASN A 111 -9.49 -7.48 0.38
C ASN A 111 -9.44 -7.66 1.90
N LEU A 112 -10.53 -8.17 2.48
CA LEU A 112 -10.65 -8.48 3.90
C LEU A 112 -10.49 -9.97 4.12
N THR A 113 -9.93 -10.33 5.26
CA THR A 113 -9.79 -11.71 5.72
C THR A 113 -10.34 -11.83 7.13
N GLY A 114 -10.68 -13.04 7.54
CA GLY A 114 -11.37 -13.30 8.80
C GLY A 114 -12.88 -13.24 8.64
N LYS A 115 -13.57 -13.24 9.78
CA LYS A 115 -15.02 -13.21 9.87
C LYS A 115 -15.50 -11.80 10.27
N SER A 116 -16.39 -11.23 9.47
CA SER A 116 -17.13 -10.01 9.84
C SER A 116 -18.37 -10.38 10.65
N GLU A 117 -18.65 -9.64 11.72
CA GLU A 117 -19.91 -9.69 12.47
C GLU A 117 -20.79 -8.45 12.21
N GLY A 118 -20.58 -7.76 11.08
CA GLY A 118 -21.22 -6.48 10.78
C GLY A 118 -20.30 -5.27 10.94
N ALA A 119 -18.99 -5.44 10.73
CA ALA A 119 -18.01 -4.38 10.90
C ALA A 119 -18.22 -3.23 9.91
N LYS A 120 -17.92 -2.00 10.34
CA LYS A 120 -17.98 -0.81 9.50
C LYS A 120 -16.61 -0.54 8.88
N ILE A 121 -16.50 -0.67 7.56
CA ILE A 121 -15.32 -0.23 6.83
C ILE A 121 -15.48 1.23 6.41
N THR A 122 -14.40 2.01 6.53
CA THR A 122 -14.37 3.42 6.12
C THR A 122 -13.11 3.68 5.32
N ALA A 123 -13.26 4.12 4.08
CA ALA A 123 -12.18 4.63 3.25
C ALA A 123 -12.16 6.16 3.34
N ARG A 124 -10.99 6.72 3.63
CA ARG A 124 -10.76 8.16 3.78
C ARG A 124 -9.65 8.59 2.84
N TRP A 125 -9.96 9.48 1.90
CA TRP A 125 -9.01 10.00 0.93
C TRP A 125 -8.45 11.31 1.44
N ILE A 126 -7.13 11.36 1.51
CA ILE A 126 -6.37 12.44 2.11
C ILE A 126 -5.42 12.99 1.06
N TYR A 127 -5.42 14.29 0.89
CA TYR A 127 -4.43 15.02 0.10
C TYR A 127 -3.32 15.54 1.00
N GLU A 128 -2.07 15.28 0.63
CA GLU A 128 -0.87 15.65 1.39
C GLU A 128 0.02 16.65 0.63
N GLY A 129 -0.26 16.93 -0.64
CA GLY A 129 0.59 17.73 -1.53
C GLY A 129 0.39 19.26 -1.49
N GLY A 130 -0.44 19.81 -0.60
CA GLY A 130 -0.82 21.23 -0.61
C GLY A 130 -0.08 22.10 0.41
N GLN A 131 -0.01 23.41 0.16
CA GLN A 131 0.48 24.40 1.16
C GLN A 131 -0.32 24.39 2.48
N GLY A 132 -1.53 23.84 2.49
CA GLY A 132 -2.36 23.68 3.69
C GLY A 132 -2.13 22.39 4.48
N GLY A 133 -1.12 21.58 4.11
CA GLY A 133 -0.83 20.30 4.75
C GLY A 133 -1.85 19.20 4.39
N ARG A 134 -2.07 18.28 5.35
CA ARG A 134 -2.91 17.09 5.18
C ARG A 134 -4.40 17.45 5.22
N LYS A 135 -5.13 17.26 4.13
CA LYS A 135 -6.57 17.56 4.01
C LYS A 135 -7.37 16.32 3.65
N VAL A 136 -8.43 16.03 4.40
CA VAL A 136 -9.40 15.01 4.00
C VAL A 136 -10.25 15.55 2.86
N LEU A 137 -10.21 14.89 1.70
CA LEU A 137 -11.00 15.26 0.53
C LEU A 137 -12.38 14.61 0.55
N HIS A 138 -12.42 13.36 0.98
CA HIS A 138 -13.62 12.55 0.98
C HIS A 138 -13.50 11.42 1.99
N GLU A 139 -14.65 10.93 2.41
CA GLU A 139 -14.77 9.75 3.25
C GLU A 139 -16.02 9.00 2.81
N SER A 140 -15.88 7.69 2.67
CA SER A 140 -16.94 6.77 2.30
C SER A 140 -16.91 5.61 3.27
N SER A 141 -18.08 5.23 3.78
CA SER A 141 -18.19 4.15 4.75
C SER A 141 -19.29 3.19 4.35
N GLU A 142 -19.01 1.91 4.49
CA GLU A 142 -19.92 0.80 4.21
C GLU A 142 -19.91 -0.18 5.38
N THR A 143 -21.02 -0.86 5.60
CA THR A 143 -21.11 -1.95 6.58
C THR A 143 -20.89 -3.27 5.85
N ILE A 144 -19.88 -4.04 6.27
CA ILE A 144 -19.61 -5.36 5.72
C ILE A 144 -20.64 -6.34 6.28
N PRO A 145 -21.40 -7.05 5.43
CA PRO A 145 -22.35 -8.04 5.91
C PRO A 145 -21.64 -9.15 6.71
N PRO A 146 -22.33 -9.79 7.66
CA PRO A 146 -21.75 -10.87 8.43
C PRO A 146 -21.43 -12.06 7.51
N GLY A 147 -20.22 -12.61 7.65
CA GLY A 147 -19.71 -13.65 6.75
C GLY A 147 -18.19 -13.74 6.78
N GLU A 148 -17.63 -14.62 5.94
CA GLU A 148 -16.19 -14.81 5.80
C GLU A 148 -15.67 -14.08 4.56
N GLY A 149 -14.48 -13.46 4.68
CA GLY A 149 -13.69 -12.99 3.54
C GLY A 149 -14.46 -12.10 2.55
N ALA A 150 -14.56 -10.80 2.86
CA ALA A 150 -15.25 -9.84 2.00
C ALA A 150 -14.27 -9.02 1.15
N VAL A 151 -14.68 -8.67 -0.07
CA VAL A 151 -14.00 -7.65 -0.88
C VAL A 151 -14.88 -6.41 -0.91
N ALA A 152 -14.32 -5.28 -0.47
CA ALA A 152 -14.97 -3.97 -0.56
C ALA A 152 -14.32 -3.15 -1.67
N GLU A 153 -15.14 -2.51 -2.50
CA GLU A 153 -14.68 -1.56 -3.51
C GLU A 153 -15.12 -0.18 -3.09
N PHE A 154 -14.21 0.79 -3.18
CA PHE A 154 -14.58 2.19 -3.04
C PHE A 154 -13.98 2.99 -4.18
N HIS A 155 -14.76 3.94 -4.67
CA HIS A 155 -14.30 4.89 -5.65
C HIS A 155 -14.70 6.32 -5.32
N ILE A 156 -13.93 7.25 -5.88
CA ILE A 156 -14.24 8.67 -5.84
C ILE A 156 -13.97 9.28 -7.21
N SER A 157 -15.00 9.90 -7.78
CA SER A 157 -14.91 10.64 -9.02
C SER A 157 -14.73 12.13 -8.76
N PRO A 158 -13.84 12.82 -9.51
CA PRO A 158 -13.68 14.26 -9.39
C PRO A 158 -14.90 14.98 -9.97
N GLY A 159 -15.48 15.92 -9.20
CA GLY A 159 -16.34 16.97 -9.77
C GLY A 159 -15.54 18.08 -10.45
N GLN A 160 -14.27 18.24 -10.05
CA GLN A 160 -13.28 19.17 -10.61
C GLN A 160 -11.93 18.44 -10.61
N PRO A 161 -11.03 18.69 -11.58
CA PRO A 161 -9.69 18.10 -11.61
C PRO A 161 -8.97 18.13 -10.25
N TRP A 162 -8.48 16.96 -9.85
CA TRP A 162 -7.71 16.76 -8.63
C TRP A 162 -6.42 17.58 -8.65
N PRO A 163 -6.06 18.25 -7.54
CA PRO A 163 -4.75 18.86 -7.40
C PRO A 163 -3.60 17.88 -7.69
N ALA A 164 -2.59 18.30 -8.45
CA ALA A 164 -1.38 17.48 -8.58
C ALA A 164 -0.66 17.39 -7.23
N GLY A 165 -0.22 16.20 -6.84
CA GLY A 165 0.49 16.00 -5.57
C GLY A 165 0.38 14.59 -5.02
N ARG A 166 0.71 14.45 -3.73
CA ARG A 166 0.65 13.19 -3.01
C ARG A 166 -0.68 13.03 -2.31
N TYR A 167 -1.18 11.81 -2.34
CA TYR A 167 -2.45 11.41 -1.76
C TYR A 167 -2.26 10.13 -0.97
N THR A 168 -3.07 9.96 0.06
CA THR A 168 -3.12 8.75 0.87
C THR A 168 -4.58 8.36 1.06
N VAL A 169 -4.92 7.12 0.72
CA VAL A 169 -6.19 6.50 1.14
C VAL A 169 -5.94 5.72 2.42
N ARG A 170 -6.67 6.08 3.48
CA ARG A 170 -6.68 5.37 4.75
C ARG A 170 -7.93 4.52 4.83
N VAL A 171 -7.75 3.23 5.08
CA VAL A 171 -8.84 2.28 5.33
C VAL A 171 -8.92 2.02 6.83
N MET A 172 -10.12 2.15 7.36
CA MET A 172 -10.42 1.93 8.77
C MET A 172 -11.49 0.85 8.91
N LEU A 173 -11.37 0.01 9.94
CA LEU A 173 -12.37 -0.96 10.36
C LEU A 173 -12.87 -0.54 11.75
N ASP A 174 -14.18 -0.33 11.90
CA ASP A 174 -14.83 0.14 13.12
C ASP A 174 -14.21 1.41 13.73
N GLY A 175 -13.63 2.25 12.87
CA GLY A 175 -12.96 3.49 13.24
C GLY A 175 -11.46 3.33 13.57
N GLU A 176 -10.94 2.10 13.60
CA GLU A 176 -9.53 1.81 13.79
C GLU A 176 -8.78 1.74 12.45
N ASN A 177 -7.56 2.26 12.39
CA ASN A 177 -6.76 2.25 11.16
C ASN A 177 -6.29 0.83 10.82
N ALA A 178 -6.85 0.25 9.75
CA ALA A 178 -6.54 -1.11 9.31
C ALA A 178 -5.52 -1.14 8.15
N GLY A 179 -5.27 -0.02 7.49
CA GLY A 179 -4.23 0.09 6.46
C GLY A 179 -4.28 1.40 5.70
N GLU A 180 -3.19 1.72 4.99
CA GLU A 180 -3.09 2.91 4.16
C GLU A 180 -2.40 2.62 2.84
N ARG A 181 -2.77 3.36 1.78
CA ARG A 181 -2.06 3.37 0.52
C ARG A 181 -1.83 4.78 0.00
N ALA A 182 -0.56 5.08 -0.28
CA ALA A 182 -0.16 6.32 -0.92
C ALA A 182 -0.22 6.19 -2.45
N PHE A 183 -0.57 7.29 -3.12
CA PHE A 183 -0.59 7.44 -4.57
C PHE A 183 -0.34 8.90 -4.95
N THR A 184 -0.14 9.16 -6.24
CA THR A 184 0.14 10.50 -6.76
C THR A 184 -0.82 10.88 -7.87
N VAL A 185 -1.07 12.18 -7.98
CA VAL A 185 -1.77 12.78 -9.12
C VAL A 185 -0.78 13.68 -9.87
N GLN A 186 -0.65 13.47 -11.17
CA GLN A 186 0.22 14.25 -12.06
C GLN A 186 -0.30 14.26 -13.49
#